data_AF-A0A537AZK9-F1
#
_entry.id   AF-A0A537AZK9-F1
#
_cell.length_a   1.000
_cell.length_b   1.000
_cell.length_c   1.000
_cell.angle_alpha   90.00
_cell.angle_beta   90.00
_cell.angle_gamma   90.00
#
_symmetry.space_group_name_H-M   'P 1'
#
loop_
_entity.id
_entity.type
_entity.pdbx_description
1 polymer ?
#
loop_
_entity_poly.entity_id
_entity_poly.type
_entity_poly.pdbx_seq_one_letter_code
_entity_poly.pdbx_strand_id
1 'polypeptide(L)'
;MELEIFEAFRAAGVPDDKARGVVVAISDLIDRRYALHADQLATRGDVASGRAELERVTGELTASIAGLRGELTASIAGLRGELTASIASVRTEIAEAKSELIRWSVGSIFASVGMFAAITRLLAH
;
A
#
# COMPACT_ATOMS: atom_id res chain seq x y z
N MET A 1 39.55 31.76 29.76
CA MET A 1 39.77 31.96 28.31
C MET A 1 39.99 33.42 27.93
N GLU A 2 38.99 34.31 27.98
CA GLU A 2 39.18 35.72 27.57
C GLU A 2 40.26 36.45 28.39
N LEU A 3 40.27 36.23 29.70
CA LEU A 3 41.27 36.77 30.62
C LEU A 3 42.69 36.22 30.37
N GLU A 4 42.81 34.93 30.05
CA GLU A 4 44.11 34.29 29.74
C GLU A 4 44.67 34.78 28.41
N ILE A 5 43.82 34.96 27.40
CA ILE A 5 44.21 35.50 26.09
C ILE A 5 44.63 36.97 26.25
N PHE A 6 43.88 37.75 27.03
CA PHE A 6 44.21 39.14 27.35
C PHE A 6 45.58 39.25 28.04
N GLU A 7 45.83 38.44 29.08
CA GLU A 7 47.10 38.42 29.79
C GLU A 7 48.27 37.95 28.90
N ALA A 8 48.03 37.00 27.99
CA ALA A 8 49.04 36.57 27.02
C ALA A 8 49.44 37.72 26.05
N PHE A 9 48.48 38.50 25.56
CA PHE A 9 48.77 39.67 24.74
C PHE A 9 49.49 40.77 25.52
N ARG A 10 49.11 41.00 26.78
CA ARG A 10 49.80 41.92 27.67
C ARG A 10 51.26 41.49 27.92
N ALA A 11 51.48 40.20 28.18
CA ALA A 11 52.81 39.62 28.37
C ALA A 11 53.69 39.69 27.11
N ALA A 12 53.08 39.69 25.92
CA ALA A 12 53.74 39.92 24.64
C ALA A 12 54.02 41.41 24.33
N GLY A 13 53.71 42.33 25.25
CA GLY A 13 53.96 43.76 25.09
C GLY A 13 52.89 44.51 24.29
N VAL A 14 51.72 43.92 24.06
CA VAL A 14 50.60 44.60 23.42
C VAL A 14 49.95 45.57 24.42
N PRO A 15 49.71 46.84 24.04
CA PRO A 15 48.96 47.80 24.85
C PRO A 15 47.58 47.28 25.26
N ASP A 16 47.16 47.55 26.50
CA ASP A 16 45.91 47.03 27.09
C ASP A 16 44.66 47.32 26.26
N ASP A 17 44.57 48.49 25.63
CA ASP A 17 43.48 48.89 24.74
C ASP A 17 43.40 47.99 23.49
N LYS A 18 44.55 47.71 22.88
CA LYS A 18 44.65 46.82 21.71
C LYS A 18 44.45 45.35 22.08
N ALA A 19 45.00 44.91 23.20
CA ALA A 19 44.83 43.55 23.69
C ALA A 19 43.34 43.23 23.96
N ARG A 20 42.59 44.18 24.56
CA ARG A 20 41.13 44.04 24.72
C ARG A 20 40.40 43.96 23.38
N GLY A 21 40.76 44.83 22.43
CA GLY A 21 40.16 44.82 21.09
C GLY A 21 40.35 43.48 20.36
N VAL A 22 41.54 42.87 20.49
CA VAL A 22 41.83 41.56 19.88
C VAL A 22 41.06 40.43 20.56
N VAL A 23 40.96 40.44 21.90
CA VAL A 23 40.18 39.44 22.65
C VAL A 23 38.71 39.46 22.22
N VAL A 24 38.10 40.65 22.15
CA VAL A 24 36.70 40.80 21.70
C VAL A 24 36.53 40.33 20.25
N ALA A 25 37.43 40.71 19.35
CA ALA A 25 37.37 40.27 17.96
C ALA A 25 37.52 38.75 17.80
N ILE A 26 38.32 38.09 18.64
CA ILE A 26 38.46 36.63 18.66
C ILE A 26 37.19 35.97 19.20
N SER A 27 36.61 36.48 20.30
CA SER A 27 35.35 35.95 20.84
C SER A 27 34.23 36.06 19.82
N ASP A 28 34.06 37.22 19.17
CA ASP A 28 33.07 37.42 18.10
C ASP A 28 33.29 36.47 16.91
N LEU A 29 34.55 36.23 16.52
CA LEU A 29 34.88 35.30 15.43
C LEU A 29 34.54 33.85 15.81
N ILE A 30 34.83 33.45 17.05
CA ILE A 30 34.51 32.13 17.59
C ILE A 30 33.00 31.92 17.58
N ASP A 31 32.23 32.87 18.11
CA ASP A 31 30.76 32.80 18.14
C ASP A 31 30.17 32.73 16.73
N ARG A 32 30.67 33.55 15.80
CA ARG A 32 30.23 33.53 14.41
C ARG A 32 30.55 32.21 13.72
N ARG A 33 31.71 31.62 13.99
CA ARG A 33 32.11 30.31 13.45
C ARG A 33 31.27 29.18 14.07
N TYR A 34 31.00 29.21 15.37
CA TYR A 34 30.12 28.24 16.03
C TYR A 34 28.71 28.32 15.47
N ALA A 35 28.15 29.53 15.32
CA ALA A 35 26.82 29.71 14.73
C ALA A 35 26.75 29.17 13.29
N LEU A 36 27.77 29.40 12.46
CA LEU A 36 27.84 28.87 11.09
C LEU A 36 27.91 27.34 11.02
N HIS A 37 28.55 26.68 12.00
CA HIS A 37 28.70 25.23 12.03
C HIS A 37 27.59 24.53 12.82
N ALA A 38 26.84 25.24 13.66
CA ALA A 38 25.74 24.69 14.44
C ALA A 38 24.65 24.06 13.54
N ASP A 39 24.39 24.67 12.38
CA ASP A 39 23.37 24.19 11.44
C ASP A 39 23.85 23.05 10.52
N GLN A 40 25.15 22.69 10.56
CA GLN A 40 25.72 21.67 9.66
C GLN A 40 25.53 20.23 10.17
N LEU A 41 25.24 20.06 11.46
CA LEU A 41 25.18 18.75 12.10
C LEU A 41 23.83 18.56 12.78
N ALA A 42 23.17 17.44 12.48
CA ALA A 42 22.00 17.02 13.23
C ALA A 42 22.36 16.77 14.70
N THR A 43 21.56 17.30 15.61
CA THR A 43 21.72 17.01 17.04
C THR A 43 21.26 15.58 17.35
N ARG A 44 21.60 15.07 18.53
CA ARG A 44 21.07 13.77 19.00
C ARG A 44 19.54 13.76 19.06
N GLY A 45 18.93 14.91 19.35
CA GLY A 45 17.47 15.07 19.35
C GLY A 45 16.87 14.91 17.95
N ASP A 46 17.48 15.53 16.94
CA ASP A 46 17.04 15.43 15.55
C ASP A 46 17.13 13.99 15.04
N VAL A 47 18.23 13.30 15.36
CA VAL A 47 18.41 11.89 14.99
C VAL A 47 17.40 11.00 15.71
N ALA A 48 17.11 11.24 16.99
CA ALA A 48 16.11 10.48 17.74
C ALA A 48 14.70 10.71 17.16
N SER A 49 14.35 11.95 16.84
CA SER A 49 13.09 12.31 16.19
C SER A 49 12.96 11.64 14.83
N GLY A 50 13.98 11.72 13.99
CA GLY A 50 14.00 11.06 12.67
C GLY A 50 13.88 9.54 12.76
N ARG A 51 14.49 8.90 13.76
CA ARG A 51 14.33 7.46 14.01
C ARG A 51 12.90 7.10 14.43
N ALA A 52 12.30 7.86 15.34
CA ALA A 52 10.92 7.63 15.77
C ALA A 52 9.94 7.80 14.61
N GLU A 53 10.15 8.80 13.76
CA GLU A 53 9.35 9.01 12.56
C GLU A 53 9.53 7.87 11.55
N LEU A 54 10.76 7.39 11.36
CA LEU A 54 11.04 6.25 10.48
C LEU A 54 10.39 4.96 10.99
N GLU A 55 10.42 4.72 12.31
CA GLU A 55 9.72 3.58 12.93
C GLU A 55 8.20 3.69 12.75
N ARG A 56 7.63 4.88 12.94
CA ARG A 56 6.20 5.15 12.71
C ARG A 56 5.79 4.86 11.27
N VAL A 57 6.50 5.44 10.30
CA VAL A 57 6.22 5.24 8.87
C VAL A 57 6.40 3.78 8.47
N THR A 58 7.44 3.11 8.98
CA THR A 58 7.66 1.67 8.70
C THR A 58 6.55 0.81 9.29
N GLY A 59 6.06 1.13 10.48
CA GLY A 59 4.91 0.49 11.11
C GLY A 59 3.63 0.67 10.30
N GLU A 60 3.34 1.90 9.87
CA GLU A 60 2.17 2.22 9.04
C GLU A 60 2.20 1.51 7.68
N LEU A 61 3.36 1.48 7.03
CA LEU A 61 3.53 0.74 5.77
C LEU A 61 3.35 -0.77 5.97
N THR A 62 3.88 -1.32 7.06
CA THR A 62 3.71 -2.76 7.39
C THR A 62 2.24 -3.09 7.62
N ALA A 63 1.53 -2.26 8.38
CA ALA A 63 0.10 -2.43 8.63
C ALA A 63 -0.72 -2.30 7.33
N SER A 64 -0.40 -1.33 6.48
CA SER A 64 -1.06 -1.12 5.19
C SER A 64 -0.86 -2.32 4.25
N ILE A 65 0.36 -2.84 4.17
CA ILE A 65 0.67 -4.05 3.37
C ILE A 65 -0.10 -5.27 3.89
N ALA A 66 -0.19 -5.44 5.21
CA ALA A 66 -0.97 -6.52 5.80
C ALA A 66 -2.47 -6.39 5.49
N GLY A 67 -3.01 -5.17 5.59
CA GLY A 67 -4.40 -4.86 5.23
C GLY A 67 -4.71 -5.20 3.77
N LEU A 68 -3.92 -4.69 2.83
CA LEU A 68 -4.09 -4.96 1.39
C LEU A 68 -4.00 -6.45 1.05
N ARG A 69 -3.10 -7.21 1.71
CA ARG A 69 -3.03 -8.67 1.54
C ARG A 69 -4.30 -9.37 2.03
N GLY A 70 -4.86 -8.91 3.14
CA GLY A 70 -6.14 -9.40 3.66
C GLY A 70 -7.29 -9.15 2.70
N GLU A 71 -7.43 -7.91 2.22
CA GLU A 71 -8.46 -7.51 1.25
C GLU A 71 -8.36 -8.28 -0.06
N LEU A 72 -7.14 -8.47 -0.59
CA LEU A 72 -6.93 -9.24 -1.81
C LEU A 72 -7.29 -10.72 -1.62
N THR A 73 -6.94 -11.31 -0.48
CA THR A 73 -7.28 -12.70 -0.16
C THR A 73 -8.79 -12.88 -0.05
N ALA A 74 -9.48 -11.96 0.62
CA ALA A 74 -10.94 -11.97 0.74
C ALA A 74 -11.61 -11.82 -0.63
N SER A 75 -11.12 -10.91 -1.46
CA SER A 75 -11.64 -10.67 -2.82
C SER A 75 -11.48 -11.90 -3.71
N ILE A 76 -10.32 -12.56 -3.68
CA ILE A 76 -10.07 -13.81 -4.42
C ILE A 76 -11.02 -14.92 -3.95
N ALA A 77 -11.23 -15.05 -2.63
CA ALA A 77 -12.16 -16.04 -2.08
C ALA A 77 -13.61 -15.76 -2.52
N GLY A 78 -14.03 -14.49 -2.48
CA GLY A 78 -15.35 -14.05 -2.96
C GLY A 78 -15.57 -14.38 -4.43
N LEU A 79 -14.65 -13.96 -5.31
CA LEU A 79 -14.74 -14.23 -6.75
C LEU A 79 -14.76 -15.73 -7.07
N ARG A 80 -14.01 -16.55 -6.33
CA ARG A 80 -14.07 -18.02 -6.48
C ARG A 80 -15.43 -18.59 -6.07
N GLY A 81 -16.02 -18.05 -5.01
CA GLY A 81 -17.37 -18.42 -4.56
C GLY A 81 -18.41 -18.07 -5.61
N GLU A 82 -18.40 -16.83 -6.10
CA GLU A 82 -19.27 -16.35 -7.17
C GLU A 82 -19.15 -17.21 -8.43
N LEU A 83 -17.93 -17.47 -8.91
CA LEU A 83 -17.70 -18.31 -10.08
C LEU A 83 -18.23 -19.73 -9.89
N THR A 84 -18.04 -20.32 -8.71
CA THR A 84 -18.54 -21.66 -8.39
C THR A 84 -20.07 -21.69 -8.41
N ALA A 85 -20.71 -20.66 -7.84
CA ALA A 85 -22.17 -20.53 -7.86
C ALA A 85 -22.70 -20.35 -9.29
N SER A 86 -22.07 -19.50 -10.11
CA SER A 86 -22.44 -19.32 -11.52
C SER A 86 -22.30 -20.62 -12.32
N ILE A 87 -21.22 -21.38 -12.13
CA ILE A 87 -21.04 -22.69 -12.78
C ILE A 87 -22.15 -23.67 -12.37
N ALA A 88 -22.54 -23.68 -11.10
CA ALA A 88 -23.63 -24.53 -10.61
C ALA A 88 -25.00 -24.13 -11.21
N SER A 89 -25.27 -22.82 -11.30
CA SER A 89 -26.48 -22.28 -11.96
C SER A 89 -26.56 -22.74 -13.40
N VAL A 90 -25.50 -22.49 -14.19
CA VAL A 90 -25.45 -22.87 -15.61
C VAL A 90 -25.59 -24.37 -15.81
N ARG A 91 -24.99 -25.20 -14.93
CA ARG A 91 -25.18 -26.66 -14.99
C ARG A 91 -26.62 -27.08 -14.76
N THR A 92 -27.32 -26.40 -13.84
CA THR A 92 -28.73 -26.64 -13.54
C THR A 92 -29.60 -26.24 -14.72
N GLU A 93 -29.41 -25.03 -15.26
CA GLU A 93 -30.11 -24.52 -16.45
C GLU A 93 -29.92 -25.46 -17.65
N ILE A 94 -28.72 -25.98 -17.87
CA ILE A 94 -28.45 -26.96 -18.94
C ILE A 94 -29.21 -28.28 -18.69
N ALA A 95 -29.26 -28.77 -17.45
CA ALA A 95 -29.97 -30.00 -17.11
C ALA A 95 -31.48 -29.85 -17.33
N GLU A 96 -32.05 -28.72 -16.91
CA GLU A 96 -33.44 -28.36 -17.12
C GLU A 96 -33.76 -28.26 -18.61
N ALA A 97 -32.96 -27.51 -19.38
CA ALA A 97 -33.13 -27.39 -20.83
C ALA A 97 -33.05 -28.75 -21.54
N LYS A 98 -32.11 -29.62 -21.15
CA LYS A 98 -32.03 -30.99 -21.67
C LYS A 98 -33.29 -31.80 -21.35
N SER A 99 -33.80 -31.70 -20.13
CA SER A 99 -35.01 -32.41 -19.72
C SER A 99 -36.24 -31.95 -20.50
N GLU A 100 -36.37 -30.64 -20.74
CA GLU A 100 -37.44 -30.05 -21.52
C GLU A 100 -37.37 -30.47 -22.99
N LEU A 101 -36.18 -30.42 -23.58
CA LEU A 101 -35.95 -30.89 -24.96
C LEU A 101 -36.33 -32.37 -25.12
N ILE A 102 -35.92 -33.23 -24.18
CA ILE A 102 -36.28 -34.67 -24.21
C ILE A 102 -37.79 -34.84 -24.11
N ARG A 103 -38.45 -34.14 -23.18
CA ARG A 103 -39.90 -34.23 -22.98
C ARG A 103 -40.67 -33.90 -24.26
N TRP A 104 -40.32 -32.79 -24.92
CA TRP A 104 -40.95 -32.37 -26.17
C TRP A 104 -40.61 -33.27 -27.35
N SER A 105 -39.35 -33.71 -27.46
CA SER A 105 -38.92 -34.62 -28.53
C SER A 105 -39.64 -35.96 -28.46
N VAL A 106 -39.79 -36.53 -27.26
CA VAL A 106 -40.53 -37.77 -27.05
C VAL A 106 -42.01 -37.57 -27.37
N GLY A 107 -42.61 -36.46 -26.91
CA GLY A 107 -44.01 -36.13 -27.19
C GLY A 107 -44.31 -36.02 -28.69
N SER A 108 -43.43 -35.38 -29.47
CA SER A 108 -43.62 -35.22 -30.92
C SER A 108 -43.44 -36.53 -31.69
N ILE A 109 -42.50 -37.40 -31.27
CA ILE A 109 -42.35 -38.75 -31.84
C ILE A 109 -43.66 -39.53 -31.67
N PHE A 110 -44.22 -39.60 -30.45
CA PHE A 110 -45.47 -40.30 -30.23
C PHE A 110 -46.65 -39.70 -31.03
N ALA A 111 -46.73 -38.37 -31.13
CA ALA A 111 -47.74 -37.70 -31.94
C ALA A 111 -47.62 -38.06 -33.44
N SER A 112 -46.41 -38.05 -33.99
CA SER A 112 -46.16 -38.40 -35.40
C SER A 112 -46.47 -39.87 -35.69
N VAL A 113 -46.07 -40.82 -34.82
CA VAL A 113 -46.42 -42.23 -34.98
C VAL A 113 -47.93 -42.44 -34.93
N GLY A 114 -48.64 -41.79 -34.00
CA GLY A 114 -50.10 -41.83 -33.94
C GLY A 114 -50.76 -41.30 -35.22
N MET A 115 -50.21 -40.23 -35.80
CA MET A 115 -50.66 -39.68 -37.07
C MET A 115 -50.48 -40.68 -38.23
N PHE A 116 -49.33 -41.34 -38.33
CA PHE A 116 -49.09 -42.38 -39.36
C PHE A 116 -50.07 -43.56 -39.23
N ALA A 117 -50.35 -44.01 -38.01
CA ALA A 117 -51.32 -45.08 -37.77
C ALA A 117 -52.75 -44.68 -38.19
N ALA A 118 -53.14 -43.42 -37.94
CA ALA A 118 -54.44 -42.90 -38.39
C ALA A 118 -54.53 -42.83 -39.92
N ILE A 119 -53.49 -42.35 -40.59
CA ILE A 119 -53.44 -42.25 -42.06
C ILE A 119 -53.53 -43.62 -42.72
N THR A 120 -52.77 -44.60 -42.25
CA THR A 120 -52.78 -45.97 -42.81
C THR A 120 -54.15 -46.64 -42.65
N ARG A 121 -54.85 -46.41 -41.53
CA ARG A 121 -56.21 -46.91 -41.32
C ARG A 121 -57.25 -46.24 -42.22
N LEU A 122 -57.10 -44.94 -42.50
CA LEU A 122 -57.98 -44.21 -43.42
C LEU A 122 -57.84 -44.72 -44.87
N LEU A 123 -56.64 -45.10 -45.28
CA LEU A 123 -56.36 -45.63 -46.63
C LEU A 123 -56.78 -47.10 -46.82
N ALA A 124 -56.97 -47.85 -45.73
CA ALA A 124 -57.35 -49.26 -45.75
C ALA A 124 -58.88 -49.50 -45.74
N HIS A 125 -59.67 -48.43 -45.61
CA HIS A 125 -61.13 -48.43 -45.71
C HIS A 125 -61.58 -47.76 -47.01
#